data_AF-A0A3N9YAN8-F1
#
_entry.id   AF-A0A3N9YAN8-F1
#
_cell.length_a   1.000
_cell.length_b   1.000
_cell.length_c   1.000
_cell.angle_alpha   90.00
_cell.angle_beta   90.00
_cell.angle_gamma   90.00
#
_symmetry.space_group_name_H-M   'P 1'
#
loop_
_entity.id
_entity.type
_entity.pdbx_description
1 polymer ?
#
loop_
_entity_poly.entity_id
_entity_poly.type
_entity_poly.pdbx_seq_one_letter_code
_entity_poly.pdbx_strand_id
1 'polypeptide(L)'
;MSRYDWGKTHPGIERLERAVTDRRDAVVKHPLYVNLDTHEALVTFMQHHVFAVWDFMSLLKSLQRQLTCVAVPWVPTGPTGSRRLINDIVMVEESDELGGGYISHFELYVQGMAEAGADTTAVNALIDLLRAGRPVTEALAEAGVPAASARFAATTWQIIESTPVHCQAAAFAFGREDLIPDMFTQVVSVNEHSNRLHTFVDYLERHIEVDGEQHTPMAMQMLADLCGDDDAKWQECADTVNTALAARARLWDDILAAIKGPA
;
A
#
# COMPACT_ATOMS: atom_id res chain seq x y z
N MET A 1 -3.95 32.01 -3.36
CA MET A 1 -2.87 31.06 -3.00
C MET A 1 -3.54 29.73 -2.74
N SER A 2 -3.16 28.67 -3.46
CA SER A 2 -3.67 27.32 -3.18
C SER A 2 -3.36 26.98 -1.72
N ARG A 3 -4.25 26.27 -1.05
CA ARG A 3 -4.09 25.90 0.39
C ARG A 3 -2.94 24.92 0.62
N TYR A 4 -2.22 24.53 -0.43
CA TYR A 4 -1.33 23.37 -0.49
C TYR A 4 -0.05 23.66 -1.29
N ASP A 5 0.55 24.84 -1.13
CA ASP A 5 1.87 25.15 -1.67
C ASP A 5 2.96 24.52 -0.79
N TRP A 6 3.21 23.21 -0.97
CA TRP A 6 4.20 22.43 -0.23
C TRP A 6 5.58 22.44 -0.90
N GLY A 7 5.94 23.55 -1.56
CA GLY A 7 7.11 23.72 -2.42
C GLY A 7 8.48 23.85 -1.71
N LYS A 8 8.74 23.11 -0.64
CA LYS A 8 10.10 23.00 -0.08
C LYS A 8 10.63 21.58 -0.19
N THR A 9 11.40 21.31 -1.25
CA THR A 9 12.18 20.08 -1.33
C THR A 9 13.32 20.14 -0.32
N HIS A 10 13.24 19.30 0.71
CA HIS A 10 14.35 19.06 1.62
C HIS A 10 15.44 18.25 0.87
N PRO A 11 16.73 18.60 0.93
CA PRO A 11 17.78 17.87 0.22
C PRO A 11 17.85 16.37 0.54
N GLY A 12 17.38 15.98 1.74
CA GLY A 12 17.23 14.58 2.14
C GLY A 12 16.24 13.78 1.30
N ILE A 13 15.17 14.41 0.80
CA ILE A 13 14.18 13.78 -0.09
C ILE A 13 14.85 13.39 -1.41
N GLU A 14 15.55 14.33 -2.05
CA GLU A 14 16.25 14.05 -3.32
C GLU A 14 17.32 12.96 -3.16
N ARG A 15 18.00 12.90 -2.01
CA ARG A 15 18.97 11.82 -1.73
C ARG A 15 18.25 10.48 -1.57
N LEU A 16 17.13 10.46 -0.86
CA LEU A 16 16.32 9.26 -0.64
C LEU A 16 15.76 8.73 -1.97
N GLU A 17 15.17 9.58 -2.80
CA GLU A 17 14.69 9.25 -4.15
C GLU A 17 15.78 8.57 -4.98
N ARG A 18 16.98 9.20 -5.06
CA ARG A 18 18.13 8.60 -5.75
C ARG A 18 18.53 7.25 -5.17
N ALA A 19 18.52 7.10 -3.85
CA ALA A 19 18.94 5.87 -3.17
C ALA A 19 17.97 4.70 -3.36
N VAL A 20 16.72 4.95 -3.74
CA VAL A 20 15.69 3.91 -3.91
C VAL A 20 15.27 3.71 -5.36
N THR A 21 15.77 4.54 -6.29
CA THR A 21 15.36 4.56 -7.69
C THR A 21 15.48 3.20 -8.37
N ASP A 22 16.61 2.50 -8.21
CA ASP A 22 16.83 1.20 -8.85
C ASP A 22 15.82 0.13 -8.37
N ARG A 23 15.47 0.15 -7.08
CA ARG A 23 14.46 -0.77 -6.52
C ARG A 23 13.04 -0.38 -6.95
N ARG A 24 12.75 0.92 -7.03
CA ARG A 24 11.47 1.43 -7.54
C ARG A 24 11.27 0.97 -8.98
N ASP A 25 12.29 1.15 -9.83
CA ASP A 25 12.26 0.75 -11.22
C ASP A 25 12.03 -0.75 -11.40
N ALA A 26 12.64 -1.59 -10.56
CA ALA A 26 12.40 -3.03 -10.58
C ALA A 26 10.93 -3.41 -10.32
N VAL A 27 10.20 -2.60 -9.54
CA VAL A 27 8.76 -2.80 -9.28
C VAL A 27 7.90 -2.21 -10.40
N VAL A 28 8.16 -0.97 -10.83
CA VAL A 28 7.33 -0.28 -11.82
C VAL A 28 7.49 -0.85 -13.23
N LYS A 29 8.67 -1.37 -13.57
CA LYS A 29 8.96 -1.97 -14.88
C LYS A 29 8.91 -3.50 -14.85
N HIS A 30 8.28 -4.08 -13.83
CA HIS A 30 8.29 -5.52 -13.62
C HIS A 30 7.60 -6.28 -14.77
N PRO A 31 8.14 -7.42 -15.23
CA PRO A 31 7.51 -8.24 -16.28
C PRO A 31 6.12 -8.78 -15.95
N LEU A 32 5.68 -8.68 -14.71
CA LEU A 32 4.35 -9.12 -14.27
C LEU A 32 3.26 -8.43 -15.09
N TYR A 33 3.36 -7.11 -15.29
CA TYR A 33 2.27 -6.33 -15.88
C TYR A 33 1.90 -6.78 -17.31
N VAL A 34 2.90 -7.11 -18.13
CA VAL A 34 2.65 -7.60 -19.50
C VAL A 34 2.12 -9.04 -19.54
N ASN A 35 2.11 -9.75 -18.42
CA ASN A 35 1.54 -11.10 -18.26
C ASN A 35 0.18 -11.06 -17.52
N LEU A 36 -0.39 -9.88 -17.25
CA LEU A 36 -1.76 -9.72 -16.72
C LEU A 36 -2.80 -9.64 -17.86
N ASP A 37 -2.54 -10.31 -18.99
CA ASP A 37 -3.26 -10.19 -20.26
C ASP A 37 -4.48 -11.10 -20.42
N THR A 38 -4.74 -11.94 -19.41
CA THR A 38 -5.89 -12.85 -19.37
C THR A 38 -6.70 -12.64 -18.09
N HIS A 39 -7.98 -13.01 -18.14
CA HIS A 39 -8.86 -12.92 -16.98
C HIS A 39 -8.35 -13.80 -15.83
N GLU A 40 -7.85 -15.00 -16.13
CA GLU A 40 -7.27 -15.93 -15.16
C GLU A 40 -6.00 -15.36 -14.51
N ALA A 41 -5.15 -14.66 -15.28
CA ALA A 41 -3.98 -13.99 -14.75
C ALA A 41 -4.36 -12.86 -13.79
N LEU A 42 -5.38 -12.06 -14.14
CA LEU A 42 -5.91 -10.98 -13.29
C LEU A 42 -6.54 -11.53 -12.01
N VAL A 43 -7.34 -12.60 -12.09
CA VAL A 43 -7.89 -13.29 -10.92
C VAL A 43 -6.77 -13.81 -10.02
N THR A 44 -5.74 -14.44 -10.59
CA THR A 44 -4.57 -14.91 -9.84
C THR A 44 -3.86 -13.74 -9.15
N PHE A 45 -3.64 -12.63 -9.85
CA PHE A 45 -3.07 -11.41 -9.27
C PHE A 45 -3.89 -10.93 -8.08
N MET A 46 -5.22 -10.82 -8.22
CA MET A 46 -6.08 -10.35 -7.12
C MET A 46 -6.01 -11.22 -5.88
N GLN A 47 -6.06 -12.55 -6.06
CA GLN A 47 -6.01 -13.52 -4.96
C GLN A 47 -4.70 -13.43 -4.16
N HIS A 48 -3.62 -12.95 -4.77
CA HIS A 48 -2.36 -12.71 -4.08
C HIS A 48 -2.23 -11.28 -3.55
N HIS A 49 -2.67 -10.29 -4.33
CA HIS A 49 -2.48 -8.86 -4.06
C HIS A 49 -3.42 -8.34 -2.97
N VAL A 50 -4.58 -8.95 -2.75
CA VAL A 50 -5.54 -8.52 -1.70
C VAL A 50 -4.90 -8.42 -0.30
N PHE A 51 -3.95 -9.29 0.02
CA PHE A 51 -3.24 -9.25 1.31
C PHE A 51 -2.28 -8.07 1.44
N ALA A 52 -1.76 -7.59 0.30
CA ALA A 52 -0.98 -6.37 0.18
C ALA A 52 -1.85 -5.09 0.25
N VAL A 53 -3.16 -5.21 -0.02
CA VAL A 53 -4.14 -4.14 0.23
C VAL A 53 -4.51 -4.11 1.72
N TRP A 54 -4.68 -5.28 2.33
CA TRP A 54 -4.97 -5.42 3.76
C TRP A 54 -3.80 -4.99 4.67
N ASP A 55 -2.57 -5.44 4.40
CA ASP A 55 -1.43 -5.12 5.27
C ASP A 55 -1.07 -3.63 5.24
N PHE A 56 -1.31 -2.97 4.11
CA PHE A 56 -1.18 -1.53 3.95
C PHE A 56 -2.07 -0.77 4.94
N MET A 57 -3.33 -1.20 5.13
CA MET A 57 -4.21 -0.60 6.14
C MET A 57 -3.58 -0.69 7.53
N SER A 58 -2.88 -1.78 7.84
CA SER A 58 -2.19 -1.93 9.12
C SER A 58 -1.01 -0.96 9.28
N LEU A 59 -0.23 -0.71 8.21
CA LEU A 59 0.81 0.31 8.21
C LEU A 59 0.22 1.71 8.39
N LEU A 60 -0.86 2.04 7.68
CA LEU A 60 -1.57 3.31 7.83
C LEU A 60 -2.10 3.50 9.26
N LYS A 61 -2.69 2.46 9.88
CA LYS A 61 -3.14 2.51 11.28
C LYS A 61 -1.98 2.68 12.26
N SER A 62 -0.83 2.08 12.00
CA SER A 62 0.38 2.32 12.80
C SER A 62 0.78 3.81 12.77
N LEU A 63 0.79 4.41 11.58
CA LEU A 63 1.09 5.84 11.43
C LEU A 63 0.01 6.72 12.04
N GLN A 64 -1.27 6.37 11.93
CA GLN A 64 -2.37 7.09 12.59
C GLN A 64 -2.17 7.12 14.10
N ARG A 65 -1.82 5.98 14.70
CA ARG A 65 -1.55 5.89 16.15
C ARG A 65 -0.35 6.73 16.59
N GLN A 66 0.67 6.87 15.74
CA GLN A 66 1.93 7.54 16.09
C GLN A 66 1.93 9.05 15.76
N LEU A 67 1.25 9.45 14.68
CA LEU A 67 1.25 10.81 14.14
C LEU A 67 -0.05 11.58 14.42
N THR A 68 -1.08 10.90 14.93
CA THR A 68 -2.33 11.51 15.36
C THR A 68 -2.67 11.09 16.81
N CYS A 69 -3.94 11.10 17.19
CA CYS A 69 -4.40 10.59 18.48
C CYS A 69 -5.69 9.80 18.29
N VAL A 70 -5.62 8.50 18.57
CA VAL A 70 -6.77 7.59 18.57
C VAL A 70 -7.07 7.03 19.97
N ALA A 71 -6.41 7.57 21.00
CA ALA A 71 -6.58 7.17 22.40
C ALA A 71 -7.46 8.18 23.19
N VAL A 72 -7.96 7.73 24.34
CA VAL A 72 -8.68 8.56 25.31
C VAL A 72 -7.88 8.60 26.62
N PRO A 73 -7.64 9.78 27.22
CA PRO A 73 -8.07 11.10 26.78
C PRO A 73 -7.32 11.59 25.53
N TRP A 74 -8.00 12.42 24.72
CA TRP A 74 -7.40 12.99 23.52
C TRP A 74 -6.31 14.00 23.87
N VAL A 75 -5.15 13.87 23.23
CA VAL A 75 -4.02 14.79 23.33
C VAL A 75 -3.49 15.06 21.91
N PRO A 76 -3.24 16.32 21.51
CA PRO A 76 -2.67 16.60 20.20
C PRO A 76 -1.22 16.09 20.09
N THR A 77 -0.94 15.26 19.08
CA THR A 77 0.37 14.62 18.85
C THR A 77 0.91 14.95 17.46
N GLY A 78 2.25 15.03 17.32
CA GLY A 78 2.94 15.11 16.03
C GLY A 78 2.80 16.44 15.27
N PRO A 79 3.53 16.61 14.15
CA PRO A 79 3.41 17.76 13.27
C PRO A 79 1.98 17.88 12.71
N THR A 80 1.47 19.10 12.59
CA THR A 80 0.10 19.36 12.13
C THR A 80 -0.12 18.93 10.68
N GLY A 81 0.91 19.07 9.82
CA GLY A 81 0.88 18.63 8.43
C GLY A 81 0.73 17.11 8.31
N SER A 82 1.59 16.35 8.99
CA SER A 82 1.50 14.89 9.04
C SER A 82 0.17 14.42 9.62
N ARG A 83 -0.33 15.08 10.68
CA ARG A 83 -1.64 14.75 11.26
C ARG A 83 -2.78 14.93 10.26
N ARG A 84 -2.75 16.02 9.49
CA ARG A 84 -3.75 16.28 8.44
C ARG A 84 -3.67 15.23 7.35
N LEU A 85 -2.47 14.97 6.82
CA LEU A 85 -2.24 13.95 5.79
C LEU A 85 -2.81 12.59 6.20
N ILE A 86 -2.38 12.08 7.36
CA ILE A 86 -2.77 10.74 7.79
C ILE A 86 -4.28 10.63 8.02
N ASN A 87 -4.92 11.66 8.57
CA ASN A 87 -6.39 11.64 8.71
C ASN A 87 -7.12 11.73 7.37
N ASP A 88 -6.61 12.51 6.41
CA ASP A 88 -7.20 12.60 5.07
C ASP A 88 -7.09 11.25 4.34
N ILE A 89 -5.93 10.59 4.39
CA ILE A 89 -5.76 9.27 3.81
C ILE A 89 -6.63 8.23 4.53
N VAL A 90 -6.72 8.25 5.86
CA VAL A 90 -7.61 7.32 6.58
C VAL A 90 -9.06 7.46 6.15
N MET A 91 -9.54 8.69 5.94
CA MET A 91 -10.91 8.94 5.49
C MET A 91 -11.16 8.30 4.13
N VAL A 92 -10.22 8.45 3.18
CA VAL A 92 -10.31 7.84 1.85
C VAL A 92 -10.20 6.32 1.93
N GLU A 93 -9.22 5.78 2.64
CA GLU A 93 -8.95 4.33 2.62
C GLU A 93 -9.97 3.50 3.40
N GLU A 94 -10.48 4.03 4.52
CA GLU A 94 -11.35 3.29 5.44
C GLU A 94 -12.84 3.57 5.22
N SER A 95 -13.18 4.71 4.61
CA SER A 95 -14.56 5.20 4.52
C SER A 95 -14.80 6.06 3.27
N ASP A 96 -14.29 5.62 2.13
CA ASP A 96 -14.46 6.30 0.86
C ASP A 96 -15.93 6.46 0.47
N GLU A 97 -16.26 7.53 -0.25
CA GLU A 97 -17.61 7.73 -0.77
C GLU A 97 -17.78 6.98 -2.11
N LEU A 98 -18.79 6.11 -2.17
CA LEU A 98 -19.13 5.35 -3.37
C LEU A 98 -20.64 5.11 -3.47
N GLY A 99 -21.24 5.44 -4.62
CA GLY A 99 -22.63 5.10 -4.92
C GLY A 99 -23.68 5.64 -3.95
N GLY A 100 -23.38 6.74 -3.23
CA GLY A 100 -24.25 7.32 -2.20
C GLY A 100 -24.13 6.69 -0.81
N GLY A 101 -23.13 5.84 -0.58
CA GLY A 101 -22.75 5.29 0.71
C GLY A 101 -21.24 5.41 0.96
N TYR A 102 -20.74 4.63 1.93
CA TYR A 102 -19.31 4.59 2.28
C TYR A 102 -18.77 3.16 2.26
N ILE A 103 -17.52 3.00 1.83
CA ILE A 103 -16.83 1.71 1.73
C ILE A 103 -15.33 1.88 1.97
N SER A 104 -14.66 0.91 2.59
CA SER A 104 -13.20 0.91 2.60
C SER A 104 -12.64 0.44 1.24
N HIS A 105 -11.46 0.93 0.86
CA HIS A 105 -10.76 0.47 -0.33
C HIS A 105 -10.47 -1.04 -0.28
N PHE A 106 -10.24 -1.61 0.90
CA PHE A 106 -10.10 -3.05 1.07
C PHE A 106 -11.40 -3.81 0.76
N GLU A 107 -12.54 -3.35 1.28
CA GLU A 107 -13.85 -3.95 0.97
C GLU A 107 -14.20 -3.80 -0.51
N LEU A 108 -13.89 -2.66 -1.12
CA LEU A 108 -14.07 -2.43 -2.55
C LEU A 108 -13.24 -3.42 -3.38
N TYR A 109 -11.98 -3.65 -3.00
CA TYR A 109 -11.12 -4.65 -3.64
C TYR A 109 -11.71 -6.05 -3.56
N VAL A 110 -12.19 -6.47 -2.39
CA VAL A 110 -12.80 -7.79 -2.18
C VAL A 110 -14.13 -7.92 -2.96
N GLN A 111 -14.91 -6.85 -3.12
CA GLN A 111 -16.08 -6.84 -4.01
C GLN A 111 -15.66 -7.02 -5.48
N GLY A 112 -14.61 -6.32 -5.93
CA GLY A 112 -14.03 -6.52 -7.26
C GLY A 112 -13.54 -7.95 -7.51
N MET A 113 -12.92 -8.57 -6.50
CA MET A 113 -12.56 -9.99 -6.53
C MET A 113 -13.79 -10.89 -6.76
N ALA A 114 -14.86 -10.68 -5.99
CA ALA A 114 -16.06 -11.49 -6.11
C ALA A 114 -16.74 -11.35 -7.48
N GLU A 115 -16.80 -10.12 -8.03
CA GLU A 115 -17.32 -9.86 -9.38
C GLU A 115 -16.49 -10.58 -10.46
N ALA A 116 -15.17 -10.52 -10.33
CA ALA A 116 -14.23 -11.21 -11.21
C ALA A 116 -14.30 -12.74 -11.08
N GLY A 117 -14.90 -13.27 -10.01
CA GLY A 117 -14.94 -14.70 -9.73
C GLY A 117 -13.67 -15.25 -9.09
N ALA A 118 -12.88 -14.39 -8.45
CA ALA A 118 -11.73 -14.79 -7.65
C ALA A 118 -12.17 -15.46 -6.34
N ASP A 119 -11.37 -16.42 -5.87
CA ASP A 119 -11.56 -17.05 -4.57
C ASP A 119 -11.22 -16.07 -3.44
N THR A 120 -12.22 -15.74 -2.63
CA THR A 120 -12.10 -14.84 -1.47
C THR A 120 -12.04 -15.60 -0.15
N THR A 121 -12.01 -16.94 -0.18
CA THR A 121 -12.07 -17.78 1.03
C THR A 121 -10.93 -17.45 2.00
N ALA A 122 -9.69 -17.39 1.51
CA ALA A 122 -8.52 -17.15 2.36
C ALA A 122 -8.53 -15.75 2.99
N VAL A 123 -8.90 -14.71 2.22
CA VAL A 123 -8.95 -13.34 2.77
C VAL A 123 -10.07 -13.18 3.79
N ASN A 124 -11.25 -13.76 3.54
CA ASN A 124 -12.36 -13.73 4.50
C ASN A 124 -12.00 -14.49 5.79
N ALA A 125 -11.40 -15.68 5.66
CA ALA A 125 -10.94 -16.47 6.80
C ALA A 125 -9.88 -15.71 7.63
N LEU A 126 -8.94 -15.01 6.98
CA LEU A 126 -7.96 -14.17 7.67
C LEU A 126 -8.65 -13.11 8.52
N ILE A 127 -9.60 -12.36 7.95
CA ILE A 127 -10.31 -11.31 8.68
C ILE A 127 -11.10 -11.87 9.87
N ASP A 128 -11.74 -13.03 9.72
CA ASP A 128 -12.49 -13.67 10.81
C ASP A 128 -11.57 -14.15 11.94
N LEU A 129 -10.40 -14.71 11.62
CA LEU A 129 -9.38 -15.10 12.61
C LEU A 129 -8.84 -13.88 13.37
N LEU A 130 -8.59 -12.77 12.66
CA LEU A 130 -8.13 -11.51 13.28
C LEU A 130 -9.21 -10.92 14.19
N ARG A 131 -10.49 -10.96 13.78
CA ARG A 131 -11.63 -10.56 14.64
C ARG A 131 -11.72 -11.40 15.91
N ALA A 132 -11.35 -12.69 15.84
CA ALA A 132 -11.26 -13.58 16.99
C ALA A 132 -10.02 -13.32 17.88
N GLY A 133 -9.18 -12.34 17.54
CA GLY A 133 -7.99 -11.99 18.30
C GLY A 133 -6.79 -12.90 18.03
N ARG A 134 -6.79 -13.66 16.93
CA ARG A 134 -5.67 -14.51 16.55
C ARG A 134 -4.44 -13.64 16.20
N PRO A 135 -3.22 -13.98 16.65
CA PRO A 135 -2.01 -13.30 16.23
C PRO A 135 -1.84 -13.34 14.70
N VAL A 136 -1.34 -12.26 14.10
CA VAL A 136 -1.30 -12.09 12.63
C VAL A 136 -0.58 -13.24 11.92
N THR A 137 0.60 -13.64 12.41
CA THR A 137 1.39 -14.72 11.79
C THR A 137 0.67 -16.06 11.81
N GLU A 138 -0.04 -16.36 12.90
CA GLU A 138 -0.86 -17.57 13.04
C GLU A 138 -2.10 -17.48 12.14
N ALA A 139 -2.76 -16.32 12.09
CA ALA A 139 -3.94 -16.08 11.27
C ALA A 139 -3.65 -16.22 9.77
N LEU A 140 -2.51 -15.69 9.29
CA LEU A 140 -2.08 -15.84 7.89
C LEU A 140 -1.90 -17.31 7.50
N ALA A 141 -1.30 -18.11 8.39
CA ALA A 141 -1.08 -19.53 8.14
C ALA A 141 -2.40 -20.32 8.16
N GLU A 142 -3.24 -20.10 9.18
CA GLU A 142 -4.52 -20.81 9.35
C GLU A 142 -5.55 -20.48 8.28
N ALA A 143 -5.56 -19.23 7.80
CA ALA A 143 -6.44 -18.80 6.71
C ALA A 143 -6.07 -19.40 5.34
N GLY A 144 -4.91 -20.07 5.23
CA GLY A 144 -4.43 -20.58 3.94
C GLY A 144 -3.97 -19.47 2.98
N VAL A 145 -3.46 -18.35 3.51
CA VAL A 145 -2.93 -17.26 2.69
C VAL A 145 -1.78 -17.78 1.82
N PRO A 146 -1.71 -17.42 0.51
CA PRO A 146 -0.60 -17.82 -0.34
C PRO A 146 0.75 -17.46 0.29
N ALA A 147 1.70 -18.40 0.26
CA ALA A 147 2.99 -18.23 0.94
C ALA A 147 3.74 -16.97 0.49
N ALA A 148 3.58 -16.56 -0.77
CA ALA A 148 4.13 -15.31 -1.30
C ALA A 148 3.55 -14.08 -0.57
N SER A 149 2.22 -14.01 -0.48
CA SER A 149 1.48 -12.94 0.17
C SER A 149 1.74 -12.89 1.68
N ALA A 150 1.83 -14.05 2.34
CA ALA A 150 2.17 -14.12 3.76
C ALA A 150 3.59 -13.61 4.05
N ARG A 151 4.57 -13.92 3.19
CA ARG A 151 5.94 -13.37 3.31
C ARG A 151 5.97 -11.85 3.10
N PHE A 152 5.19 -11.35 2.14
CA PHE A 152 5.08 -9.91 1.92
C PHE A 152 4.50 -9.21 3.17
N ALA A 153 3.37 -9.70 3.68
CA ALA A 153 2.74 -9.18 4.89
C ALA A 153 3.66 -9.25 6.13
N ALA A 154 4.47 -10.31 6.25
CA ALA A 154 5.46 -10.42 7.32
C ALA A 154 6.52 -9.31 7.27
N THR A 155 6.90 -8.85 6.07
CA THR A 155 7.83 -7.71 5.91
C THR A 155 7.19 -6.43 6.42
N THR A 156 5.92 -6.19 6.06
CA THR A 156 5.14 -5.04 6.56
C THR A 156 5.03 -5.08 8.10
N TRP A 157 4.79 -6.26 8.67
CA TRP A 157 4.72 -6.44 10.12
C TRP A 157 6.05 -6.15 10.81
N GLN A 158 7.16 -6.62 10.24
CA GLN A 158 8.51 -6.30 10.74
C GLN A 158 8.76 -4.78 10.73
N ILE A 159 8.34 -4.07 9.67
CA ILE A 159 8.46 -2.61 9.59
C ILE A 159 7.64 -1.95 10.70
N ILE A 160 6.39 -2.37 10.90
CA ILE A 160 5.47 -1.81 11.91
C ILE A 160 6.03 -2.01 13.33
N GLU A 161 6.54 -3.20 13.64
CA GLU A 161 6.94 -3.59 14.99
C GLU A 161 8.37 -3.17 15.35
N SER A 162 9.27 -3.10 14.36
CA SER A 162 10.72 -3.02 14.62
C SER A 162 11.38 -1.73 14.13
N THR A 163 10.67 -0.86 13.41
CA THR A 163 11.28 0.37 12.86
C THR A 163 10.70 1.65 13.48
N PRO A 164 11.52 2.71 13.62
CA PRO A 164 11.05 4.02 14.04
C PRO A 164 9.98 4.64 13.11
N VAL A 165 9.24 5.63 13.63
CA VAL A 165 8.14 6.28 12.87
C VAL A 165 8.57 6.88 11.53
N HIS A 166 9.79 7.43 11.40
CA HIS A 166 10.28 7.97 10.13
C HIS A 166 10.51 6.88 9.07
N CYS A 167 10.96 5.69 9.49
CA CYS A 167 11.10 4.53 8.61
C CYS A 167 9.73 4.01 8.14
N GLN A 168 8.76 3.90 9.05
CA GLN A 168 7.39 3.51 8.72
C GLN A 168 6.74 4.51 7.75
N ALA A 169 6.94 5.80 8.00
CA ALA A 169 6.48 6.88 7.13
C ALA A 169 7.16 6.82 5.75
N ALA A 170 8.44 6.45 5.67
CA ALA A 170 9.15 6.34 4.40
C ALA A 170 8.65 5.14 3.58
N ALA A 171 8.46 3.98 4.22
CA ALA A 171 7.85 2.81 3.59
C ALA A 171 6.44 3.13 3.07
N PHE A 172 5.67 3.91 3.82
CA PHE A 172 4.35 4.38 3.40
C PHE A 172 4.43 5.31 2.18
N ALA A 173 5.23 6.37 2.24
CA ALA A 173 5.32 7.39 1.18
C ALA A 173 5.82 6.81 -0.15
N PHE A 174 6.90 6.03 -0.12
CA PHE A 174 7.52 5.46 -1.32
C PHE A 174 6.93 4.11 -1.74
N GLY A 175 6.25 3.40 -0.84
CA GLY A 175 5.57 2.14 -1.15
C GLY A 175 4.17 2.33 -1.72
N ARG A 176 3.55 3.50 -1.51
CA ARG A 176 2.18 3.81 -1.94
C ARG A 176 2.08 5.07 -2.79
N GLU A 177 2.24 6.23 -2.17
CA GLU A 177 1.87 7.52 -2.78
C GLU A 177 2.68 7.79 -4.07
N ASP A 178 3.95 7.39 -4.07
CA ASP A 178 4.81 7.53 -5.25
C ASP A 178 4.73 6.35 -6.24
N LEU A 179 4.29 5.16 -5.79
CA LEU A 179 4.45 3.90 -6.54
C LEU A 179 3.15 3.39 -7.16
N ILE A 180 2.03 3.50 -6.43
CA ILE A 180 0.76 2.89 -6.82
C ILE A 180 0.17 3.48 -8.10
N PRO A 181 0.18 4.82 -8.34
CA PRO A 181 -0.40 5.37 -9.56
C PRO A 181 0.24 4.80 -10.84
N ASP A 182 1.58 4.72 -10.88
CA ASP A 182 2.33 4.13 -12.00
C ASP A 182 2.00 2.63 -12.17
N MET A 183 1.99 1.90 -11.05
CA MET A 183 1.71 0.47 -11.01
C MET A 183 0.29 0.13 -11.50
N PHE A 184 -0.72 0.87 -11.05
CA PHE A 184 -2.11 0.65 -11.40
C PHE A 184 -2.43 1.12 -12.82
N THR A 185 -1.77 2.17 -13.32
CA THR A 185 -1.88 2.56 -14.72
C THR A 185 -1.49 1.40 -15.65
N GLN A 186 -0.43 0.65 -15.32
CA GLN A 186 -0.06 -0.56 -16.07
C GLN A 186 -1.19 -1.60 -16.05
N VAL A 187 -1.82 -1.85 -14.90
CA VAL A 187 -2.90 -2.84 -14.76
C VAL A 187 -4.17 -2.42 -15.50
N VAL A 188 -4.60 -1.16 -15.40
CA VAL A 188 -5.81 -0.63 -16.06
C VAL A 188 -5.70 -0.73 -17.57
N SER A 189 -4.55 -0.39 -18.15
CA SER A 189 -4.32 -0.44 -19.61
C SER A 189 -4.56 -1.82 -20.24
N VAL A 190 -4.50 -2.89 -19.44
CA VAL A 190 -4.70 -4.27 -19.90
C VAL A 190 -6.19 -4.64 -19.91
N ASN A 191 -7.05 -3.90 -19.21
CA ASN A 191 -8.45 -4.26 -18.99
C ASN A 191 -9.46 -3.71 -20.01
N GLU A 192 -9.05 -3.33 -21.22
CA GLU A 192 -9.98 -2.73 -22.20
C GLU A 192 -11.03 -3.68 -22.80
N HIS A 193 -11.18 -4.92 -22.29
CA HIS A 193 -11.97 -5.97 -22.97
C HIS A 193 -12.82 -6.88 -22.06
N SER A 194 -13.01 -6.58 -20.76
CA SER A 194 -13.77 -7.46 -19.83
C SER A 194 -14.84 -6.75 -19.00
N ASN A 195 -16.10 -7.16 -19.16
CA ASN A 195 -17.25 -6.65 -18.40
C ASN A 195 -17.34 -7.15 -16.94
N ARG A 196 -16.36 -7.93 -16.46
CA ARG A 196 -16.38 -8.56 -15.11
C ARG A 196 -15.38 -7.93 -14.13
N LEU A 197 -14.80 -6.81 -14.52
CA LEU A 197 -13.71 -6.17 -13.80
C LEU A 197 -14.04 -4.71 -13.49
N HIS A 198 -15.32 -4.31 -13.56
CA HIS A 198 -15.73 -2.92 -13.43
C HIS A 198 -15.38 -2.40 -12.03
N THR A 199 -15.83 -3.08 -10.96
CA THR A 199 -15.51 -2.66 -9.59
C THR A 199 -14.01 -2.67 -9.30
N PHE A 200 -13.26 -3.58 -9.92
CA PHE A 200 -11.81 -3.63 -9.79
C PHE A 200 -11.13 -2.45 -10.51
N VAL A 201 -11.59 -2.08 -11.71
CA VAL A 201 -11.10 -0.88 -12.40
C VAL A 201 -11.43 0.37 -11.59
N ASP A 202 -12.66 0.49 -11.10
CA ASP A 202 -13.06 1.62 -10.26
C ASP A 202 -12.12 1.77 -9.06
N TYR A 203 -11.75 0.66 -8.39
CA TYR A 203 -10.74 0.65 -7.34
C TYR A 203 -9.39 1.20 -7.82
N LEU A 204 -8.89 0.77 -8.98
CA LEU A 204 -7.59 1.19 -9.51
C LEU A 204 -7.59 2.68 -9.90
N GLU A 205 -8.62 3.13 -10.61
CA GLU A 205 -8.78 4.52 -11.06
C GLU A 205 -8.79 5.48 -9.88
N ARG A 206 -9.47 5.11 -8.79
CA ARG A 206 -9.50 5.92 -7.57
C ARG A 206 -8.13 6.15 -6.95
N HIS A 207 -7.23 5.19 -7.02
CA HIS A 207 -5.85 5.35 -6.53
C HIS A 207 -4.96 6.12 -7.51
N ILE A 208 -5.31 6.16 -8.80
CA ILE A 208 -4.62 6.99 -9.79
C ILE A 208 -5.02 8.47 -9.60
N GLU A 209 -6.31 8.75 -9.43
CA GLU A 209 -6.84 10.12 -9.32
C GLU A 209 -6.56 10.79 -7.96
N VAL A 210 -6.67 10.06 -6.85
CA VAL A 210 -6.63 10.64 -5.50
C VAL A 210 -5.20 10.85 -4.99
N ASP A 211 -4.29 9.91 -5.25
CA ASP A 211 -2.99 9.89 -4.55
C ASP A 211 -1.93 10.80 -5.21
N GLY A 212 -1.96 10.98 -6.54
CA GLY A 212 -0.86 11.58 -7.30
C GLY A 212 -0.62 13.09 -7.08
N GLU A 213 -1.68 13.91 -6.95
CA GLU A 213 -1.52 15.37 -6.96
C GLU A 213 -1.37 16.02 -5.57
N GLN A 214 -1.87 15.37 -4.51
CA GLN A 214 -2.00 15.99 -3.18
C GLN A 214 -1.26 15.23 -2.08
N HIS A 215 -1.39 13.91 -2.03
CA HIS A 215 -0.81 13.11 -0.96
C HIS A 215 0.70 12.99 -1.08
N THR A 216 1.25 12.84 -2.30
CA THR A 216 2.69 12.73 -2.51
C THR A 216 3.50 13.93 -1.97
N PRO A 217 3.20 15.20 -2.30
CA PRO A 217 3.91 16.34 -1.72
C PRO A 217 3.81 16.40 -0.18
N MET A 218 2.64 16.08 0.37
CA MET A 218 2.44 16.08 1.83
C MET A 218 3.20 14.93 2.51
N ALA A 219 3.30 13.77 1.87
CA ALA A 219 4.06 12.63 2.36
C ALA A 219 5.57 12.94 2.38
N MET A 220 6.08 13.62 1.35
CA MET A 220 7.46 14.08 1.31
C MET A 220 7.74 15.13 2.40
N GLN A 221 6.83 16.09 2.62
CA GLN A 221 6.95 17.04 3.72
C GLN A 221 6.93 16.33 5.09
N MET A 222 6.07 15.32 5.27
CA MET A 222 6.06 14.51 6.49
C MET A 222 7.42 13.86 6.76
N LEU A 223 8.10 13.33 5.74
CA LEU A 223 9.45 12.80 5.90
C LEU A 223 10.46 13.87 6.27
N ALA A 224 10.40 15.03 5.62
CA ALA A 224 11.25 16.16 5.98
C ALA A 224 11.08 16.58 7.44
N ASP A 225 9.84 16.63 7.94
CA ASP A 225 9.53 16.99 9.33
C ASP A 225 10.02 15.93 10.33
N LEU A 226 9.91 14.64 10.00
CA LEU A 226 10.30 13.54 10.89
C LEU A 226 11.82 13.32 10.93
N CYS A 227 12.49 13.48 9.79
CA CYS A 227 13.93 13.29 9.66
C CYS A 227 14.71 14.55 10.04
N GLY A 228 14.24 15.75 9.67
CA GLY A 228 15.00 16.99 9.79
C GLY A 228 16.38 16.90 9.12
N ASP A 229 17.40 17.47 9.76
CA ASP A 229 18.79 17.44 9.29
C ASP A 229 19.57 16.18 9.73
N ASP A 230 18.89 15.14 10.23
CA ASP A 230 19.52 13.92 10.73
C ASP A 230 19.79 12.92 9.59
N ASP A 231 21.03 12.89 9.11
CA ASP A 231 21.45 12.00 8.02
C ASP A 231 21.29 10.50 8.38
N ALA A 232 21.36 10.12 9.66
CA ALA A 232 21.16 8.73 10.06
C ALA A 232 19.70 8.31 9.84
N LYS A 233 18.73 9.17 10.18
CA LYS A 233 17.31 8.91 9.89
C LYS A 233 17.04 8.78 8.40
N TRP A 234 17.65 9.63 7.57
CA TRP A 234 17.52 9.53 6.12
C TRP A 234 18.09 8.21 5.57
N GLN A 235 19.20 7.72 6.13
CA GLN A 235 19.75 6.42 5.76
C GLN A 235 18.83 5.28 6.19
N GLU A 236 18.31 5.30 7.41
CA GLU A 236 17.35 4.31 7.89
C GLU A 236 16.05 4.28 7.04
N CYS A 237 15.59 5.45 6.58
CA CYS A 237 14.50 5.55 5.60
C CYS A 237 14.87 4.84 4.29
N ALA A 238 16.06 5.09 3.74
CA ALA A 238 16.51 4.47 2.50
C ALA A 238 16.59 2.94 2.62
N ASP A 239 17.13 2.43 3.72
CA ASP A 239 17.23 0.99 3.98
C ASP A 239 15.84 0.34 4.11
N THR A 240 14.91 1.02 4.80
CA THR A 240 13.54 0.55 4.97
C THR A 240 12.78 0.53 3.66
N VAL A 241 12.86 1.59 2.86
CA VAL A 241 12.20 1.68 1.54
C VAL A 241 12.75 0.63 0.60
N ASN A 242 14.08 0.46 0.54
CA ASN A 242 14.70 -0.59 -0.28
C ASN A 242 14.25 -1.99 0.14
N THR A 243 14.06 -2.24 1.45
CA THR A 243 13.51 -3.50 1.97
C THR A 243 12.07 -3.71 1.51
N ALA A 244 11.21 -2.70 1.63
CA ALA A 244 9.81 -2.76 1.22
C ALA A 244 9.66 -2.99 -0.30
N LEU A 245 10.41 -2.24 -1.13
CA LEU A 245 10.39 -2.38 -2.59
C LEU A 245 10.94 -3.74 -3.04
N ALA A 246 11.99 -4.26 -2.38
CA ALA A 246 12.49 -5.60 -2.68
C ALA A 246 11.47 -6.70 -2.33
N ALA A 247 10.75 -6.56 -1.21
CA ALA A 247 9.68 -7.48 -0.86
C ALA A 247 8.53 -7.43 -1.87
N ARG A 248 8.20 -6.23 -2.38
CA ARG A 248 7.19 -6.06 -3.42
C ARG A 248 7.62 -6.70 -4.76
N ALA A 249 8.83 -6.42 -5.23
CA ALA A 249 9.36 -7.06 -6.44
C ALA A 249 9.33 -8.58 -6.33
N ARG A 250 9.67 -9.13 -5.16
CA ARG A 250 9.59 -10.57 -4.92
C ARG A 250 8.15 -11.10 -4.92
N LEU A 251 7.20 -10.38 -4.35
CA LEU A 251 5.79 -10.76 -4.45
C LEU A 251 5.35 -10.79 -5.93
N TRP A 252 5.89 -9.90 -6.77
CA TRP A 252 5.55 -9.85 -8.19
C TRP A 252 6.17 -11.03 -8.95
N ASP A 253 7.42 -11.40 -8.62
CA ASP A 253 8.06 -12.62 -9.13
C ASP A 253 7.21 -13.86 -8.81
N ASP A 254 6.76 -13.98 -7.56
CA ASP A 254 5.98 -15.11 -7.09
C ASP A 254 4.59 -15.17 -7.77
N ILE A 255 3.92 -14.03 -7.96
CA ILE A 255 2.63 -13.95 -8.69
C ILE A 255 2.84 -14.31 -10.16
N LEU A 256 3.91 -13.80 -10.79
CA LEU A 256 4.22 -14.12 -12.19
C LEU A 256 4.46 -15.62 -12.38
N ALA A 257 5.15 -16.27 -11.43
CA ALA A 257 5.33 -17.71 -11.42
C ALA A 257 3.99 -18.45 -11.27
N ALA A 258 3.09 -17.97 -10.41
CA ALA A 258 1.75 -18.54 -10.25
C ALA A 258 0.90 -18.42 -11.53
N ILE A 259 0.99 -17.28 -12.24
CA ILE A 259 0.29 -17.04 -13.52
C ILE A 259 0.80 -17.97 -14.62
N LYS A 260 2.13 -18.14 -14.73
CA LYS A 260 2.74 -18.98 -15.76
C LYS A 260 2.57 -20.49 -15.51
N GLY A 261 2.21 -20.86 -14.28
CA GLY A 261 2.14 -22.24 -13.83
C GLY A 261 3.54 -22.85 -13.61
N PRO A 262 3.63 -24.05 -13.01
CA PRO A 262 4.88 -24.79 -12.94
C PRO A 262 5.37 -25.11 -14.36
N ALA A 263 6.66 -24.87 -14.61
CA ALA A 263 7.33 -25.33 -15.83
C ALA A 263 7.35 -26.86 -15.92
#